data_AF-A0A2T5XSJ7-F1
#
_entry.id   AF-A0A2T5XSJ7-F1
#
_cell.length_a   1.000
_cell.length_b   1.000
_cell.length_c   1.000
_cell.angle_alpha   90.00
_cell.angle_beta   90.00
_cell.angle_gamma   90.00
#
_symmetry.space_group_name_H-M   'P 1'
#
loop_
_entity.id
_entity.type
_entity.pdbx_description
1 polymer ?
#
loop_
_entity_poly.entity_id
_entity_poly.type
_entity_poly.pdbx_seq_one_letter_code
_entity_poly.pdbx_strand_id
1 'polypeptide(L)'
;MKDILTKYRNIIEDCELLLGDDNNLKNMSRNDIDKICRYVIVDIYKKSSELTIIALVNIYIKAMIVEANADYDILKEYVGDFLYYDGTTSSYRYIRAKLEEIRGITEQGIDDKYLYRNYEEVADVLEGFLEILEAKYDKMKINLRKNYY
;
A
#
# COMPACT_ATOMS: atom_id res chain seq x y z
N MET A 1 6.48 15.07 1.82
CA MET A 1 6.16 14.01 2.80
C MET A 1 5.59 14.54 4.11
N LYS A 2 6.13 15.62 4.73
CA LYS A 2 5.57 16.19 5.98
C LYS A 2 4.09 16.61 5.94
N ASP A 3 3.53 16.89 4.75
CA ASP A 3 2.17 17.41 4.63
C ASP A 3 1.07 16.33 4.68
N ILE A 4 1.28 15.16 4.05
CA ILE A 4 0.25 14.11 3.92
C ILE A 4 0.10 13.29 5.21
N LEU A 5 1.23 12.87 5.80
CA LEU A 5 1.24 12.13 7.07
C LEU A 5 0.63 12.95 8.21
N THR A 6 0.81 14.28 8.18
CA THR A 6 0.23 15.20 9.17
C THR A 6 -1.25 15.45 8.88
N LYS A 7 -1.63 15.68 7.62
CA LYS A 7 -3.01 15.98 7.20
C LYS A 7 -3.98 14.83 7.49
N TYR A 8 -3.52 13.59 7.38
CA TYR A 8 -4.38 12.42 7.48
C TYR A 8 -3.99 11.44 8.59
N ARG A 9 -3.23 11.92 9.57
CA ARG A 9 -2.72 11.14 10.70
C ARG A 9 -3.77 10.23 11.34
N ASN A 10 -4.93 10.78 11.70
CA ASN A 10 -5.98 10.02 12.39
C ASN A 10 -6.52 8.86 11.55
N ILE A 11 -6.58 9.01 10.22
CA ILE A 11 -7.09 7.96 9.33
C ILE A 11 -6.03 6.88 9.11
N ILE A 12 -4.75 7.26 9.06
CA ILE A 12 -3.63 6.31 9.05
C ILE A 12 -3.61 5.52 10.36
N GLU A 13 -3.72 6.20 11.50
CA GLU A 13 -3.80 5.58 12.83
C GLU A 13 -5.04 4.68 12.94
N ASP A 14 -6.22 5.09 12.44
CA ASP A 14 -7.42 4.25 12.38
C ASP A 14 -7.21 3.00 11.49
N CYS A 15 -6.56 3.15 10.33
CA CYS A 15 -6.25 2.00 9.46
C CYS A 15 -5.23 1.06 10.10
N GLU A 16 -4.23 1.59 10.81
CA GLU A 16 -3.26 0.80 11.56
C GLU A 16 -3.91 0.08 12.75
N LEU A 17 -4.84 0.74 13.46
CA LEU A 17 -5.65 0.14 14.52
C LEU A 17 -6.58 -0.95 13.99
N LEU A 18 -7.21 -0.73 12.83
CA LEU A 18 -8.08 -1.72 12.17
C LEU A 18 -7.31 -2.96 11.71
N LEU A 19 -6.06 -2.78 11.28
CA LEU A 19 -5.17 -3.90 10.92
C LEU A 19 -4.69 -4.66 12.15
N GLY A 20 -4.70 -4.06 13.35
CA GLY A 20 -4.22 -4.68 14.58
C GLY A 20 -2.71 -4.94 14.56
N ASP A 21 -2.24 -5.71 15.54
CA ASP A 21 -0.88 -6.26 15.50
C ASP A 21 -0.76 -7.42 14.50
N ASP A 22 0.47 -7.77 14.13
CA ASP A 22 0.77 -8.78 13.11
C ASP A 22 0.13 -10.16 13.45
N ASN A 23 0.04 -10.50 14.74
CA ASN A 23 -0.57 -11.75 15.18
C ASN A 23 -2.10 -11.73 14.99
N ASN A 24 -2.75 -10.61 15.29
CA ASN A 24 -4.18 -10.45 15.06
C ASN A 24 -4.49 -10.51 13.56
N LEU A 25 -3.75 -9.78 12.74
CA LEU A 25 -3.95 -9.75 11.28
C LEU A 25 -3.76 -11.13 10.64
N LYS A 26 -2.70 -11.86 11.05
CA LYS A 26 -2.43 -13.22 10.55
C LYS A 26 -3.57 -14.20 10.87
N ASN A 27 -4.24 -14.02 12.00
CA ASN A 27 -5.33 -14.88 12.45
C ASN A 27 -6.73 -14.38 12.04
N MET A 28 -6.83 -13.21 11.40
CA MET A 28 -8.11 -12.72 10.87
C MET A 28 -8.64 -13.65 9.78
N SER A 29 -9.96 -13.80 9.73
CA SER A 29 -10.57 -14.50 8.60
C SER A 29 -10.47 -13.64 7.34
N ARG A 30 -10.45 -14.28 6.17
CA ARG A 30 -10.56 -13.59 4.87
C ARG A 30 -11.69 -12.58 4.83
N ASN A 31 -12.85 -12.97 5.38
CA ASN A 31 -14.03 -12.09 5.42
C ASN A 31 -13.82 -10.84 6.28
N ASP A 32 -12.96 -10.89 7.30
CA ASP A 32 -12.66 -9.71 8.11
C ASP A 32 -11.71 -8.76 7.39
N ILE A 33 -10.72 -9.30 6.67
CA ILE A 33 -9.85 -8.50 5.79
C ILE A 33 -10.67 -7.85 4.66
N ASP A 34 -11.62 -8.58 4.06
CA ASP A 34 -12.54 -8.05 3.05
C ASP A 34 -13.40 -6.90 3.62
N LYS A 35 -13.87 -7.00 4.87
CA LYS A 35 -14.61 -5.90 5.53
C LYS A 35 -13.74 -4.66 5.73
N ILE A 36 -12.48 -4.83 6.13
CA ILE A 36 -11.53 -3.71 6.26
C ILE A 36 -11.35 -3.03 4.90
N CYS A 37 -11.14 -3.80 3.84
CA CYS A 37 -11.01 -3.27 2.48
C CYS A 37 -12.28 -2.53 2.05
N ARG A 38 -13.47 -3.09 2.31
CA ARG A 38 -14.75 -2.42 2.03
C ARG A 38 -14.91 -1.12 2.79
N TYR A 39 -14.52 -1.06 4.05
CA TYR A 39 -14.55 0.19 4.82
C TYR A 39 -13.65 1.26 4.19
N VAL A 40 -12.43 0.89 3.79
CA VAL A 40 -11.50 1.81 3.11
C VAL A 40 -12.04 2.27 1.75
N ILE A 41 -12.61 1.36 0.97
CA ILE A 41 -13.15 1.64 -0.37
C ILE A 41 -14.44 2.47 -0.30
N VAL A 42 -15.31 2.22 0.68
CA VAL A 42 -16.64 2.85 0.74
C VAL A 42 -16.64 4.10 1.59
N ASP A 43 -16.00 4.09 2.76
CA ASP A 43 -16.14 5.17 3.74
C ASP A 43 -14.95 6.12 3.75
N ILE A 44 -13.73 5.61 3.54
CA ILE A 44 -12.54 6.49 3.42
C ILE A 44 -12.53 7.19 2.06
N TYR A 45 -12.96 6.52 0.99
CA TYR A 45 -12.99 7.12 -0.35
C TYR A 45 -13.85 8.38 -0.44
N LYS A 46 -15.00 8.38 0.24
CA LYS A 46 -15.87 9.57 0.36
C LYS A 46 -15.16 10.78 0.95
N LYS A 47 -14.12 10.55 1.77
CA LYS A 47 -13.32 11.60 2.39
C LYS A 47 -12.13 12.00 1.52
N SER A 48 -11.42 11.03 0.95
CA SER A 48 -10.25 11.28 0.10
C SER A 48 -9.83 10.03 -0.66
N SER A 49 -9.72 10.14 -1.99
CA SER A 49 -9.18 9.08 -2.84
C SER A 49 -7.71 8.80 -2.58
N GLU A 50 -6.92 9.85 -2.32
CA GLU A 50 -5.51 9.73 -1.95
C GLU A 50 -5.31 8.91 -0.67
N LEU A 51 -6.19 9.10 0.32
CA LEU A 51 -6.16 8.30 1.54
C LEU A 51 -6.53 6.84 1.31
N THR A 52 -7.56 6.60 0.50
CA THR A 52 -7.95 5.24 0.13
C THR A 52 -6.79 4.49 -0.49
N ILE A 53 -6.04 5.12 -1.41
CA ILE A 53 -4.85 4.51 -2.01
C ILE A 53 -3.79 4.19 -0.95
N ILE A 54 -3.45 5.15 -0.08
CA ILE A 54 -2.45 4.96 0.97
C ILE A 54 -2.84 3.79 1.90
N ALA A 55 -4.12 3.75 2.31
CA ALA A 55 -4.63 2.71 3.17
C ALA A 55 -4.61 1.34 2.49
N LEU A 56 -5.08 1.23 1.24
CA LEU A 56 -5.07 -0.03 0.49
C LEU A 56 -3.64 -0.55 0.24
N VAL A 57 -2.70 0.33 -0.09
CA VAL A 57 -1.28 -0.04 -0.23
C VAL A 57 -0.72 -0.60 1.08
N ASN A 58 -1.03 0.04 2.21
CA ASN A 58 -0.57 -0.46 3.52
C ASN A 58 -1.23 -1.78 3.91
N ILE A 59 -2.52 -1.96 3.63
CA ILE A 59 -3.22 -3.24 3.84
C ILE A 59 -2.56 -4.33 3.01
N TYR A 60 -2.29 -4.09 1.73
CA TYR A 60 -1.61 -5.04 0.85
C TYR A 60 -0.23 -5.43 1.39
N ILE A 61 0.61 -4.43 1.67
CA ILE A 61 1.97 -4.64 2.20
C ILE A 61 1.91 -5.49 3.48
N LYS A 62 1.11 -5.07 4.48
CA LYS A 62 1.03 -5.80 5.75
C LYS A 62 0.46 -7.20 5.59
N ALA A 63 -0.61 -7.37 4.82
CA ALA A 63 -1.23 -8.67 4.60
C ALA A 63 -0.24 -9.66 3.98
N MET A 64 0.51 -9.23 2.96
CA MET A 64 1.55 -10.05 2.32
C MET A 64 2.68 -10.40 3.26
N ILE A 65 3.17 -9.40 4.01
CA ILE A 65 4.29 -9.51 4.94
C ILE A 65 3.98 -10.53 6.05
N VAL A 66 2.78 -10.49 6.65
CA VAL A 66 2.40 -11.39 7.77
C VAL A 66 1.78 -12.71 7.31
N GLU A 67 1.67 -12.93 6.00
CA GLU A 67 0.96 -14.07 5.40
C GLU A 67 -0.49 -14.17 5.90
N ALA A 68 -1.22 -13.06 5.90
CA ALA A 68 -2.61 -13.01 6.32
C ALA A 68 -3.50 -13.92 5.44
N ASN A 69 -4.64 -14.37 5.97
CA ASN A 69 -5.60 -15.16 5.18
C ASN A 69 -6.39 -14.25 4.23
N ALA A 70 -5.72 -13.64 3.25
CA ALA A 70 -6.28 -12.69 2.30
C ALA A 70 -6.23 -13.23 0.88
N ASP A 71 -7.08 -12.66 0.01
CA ASP A 71 -6.98 -12.86 -1.44
C ASP A 71 -6.10 -11.75 -2.03
N TYR A 72 -4.81 -12.02 -2.13
CA TYR A 72 -3.80 -11.03 -2.54
C TYR A 72 -4.00 -10.51 -3.96
N ASP A 73 -4.50 -11.36 -4.85
CA ASP A 73 -4.81 -10.96 -6.24
C ASP A 73 -5.92 -9.91 -6.26
N ILE A 74 -6.99 -10.13 -5.48
CA ILE A 74 -8.08 -9.15 -5.33
C ILE A 74 -7.59 -7.86 -4.67
N LEU A 75 -6.76 -7.95 -3.62
CA LEU A 75 -6.19 -6.76 -2.98
C LEU A 75 -5.32 -5.95 -3.96
N LYS A 76 -4.51 -6.65 -4.76
CA LYS A 76 -3.68 -6.05 -5.80
C LYS A 76 -4.54 -5.37 -6.87
N GLU A 77 -5.63 -6.00 -7.29
CA GLU A 77 -6.59 -5.43 -8.25
C GLU A 77 -7.22 -4.14 -7.69
N TYR A 78 -7.69 -4.15 -6.44
CA TYR A 78 -8.23 -2.95 -5.81
C TYR A 78 -7.22 -1.80 -5.80
N VAL A 79 -5.98 -2.04 -5.35
CA VAL A 79 -4.95 -0.99 -5.35
C VAL A 79 -4.69 -0.50 -6.78
N GLY A 80 -4.53 -1.42 -7.73
CA GLY A 80 -4.26 -1.10 -9.14
C GLY A 80 -5.33 -0.21 -9.76
N ASP A 81 -6.62 -0.52 -9.55
CA ASP A 81 -7.75 0.28 -10.05
C ASP A 81 -7.72 1.70 -9.50
N PHE A 82 -7.56 1.85 -8.17
CA PHE A 82 -7.50 3.18 -7.56
C PHE A 82 -6.29 3.98 -8.05
N LEU A 83 -5.14 3.34 -8.28
CA LEU A 83 -3.98 4.02 -8.86
C LEU A 83 -4.24 4.47 -10.30
N TYR A 84 -4.86 3.62 -11.11
CA TYR A 84 -5.19 3.94 -12.49
C TYR A 84 -6.14 5.14 -12.59
N TYR A 85 -7.24 5.12 -11.84
CA TYR A 85 -8.27 6.18 -11.93
C TYR A 85 -7.91 7.42 -11.10
N ASP A 86 -7.50 7.24 -9.84
CA ASP A 86 -7.37 8.32 -8.85
C ASP A 86 -5.94 8.58 -8.38
N GLY A 87 -4.99 7.75 -8.77
CA GLY A 87 -3.58 7.89 -8.44
C GLY A 87 -2.98 9.25 -8.80
N THR A 88 -2.13 9.76 -7.91
CA THR A 88 -1.52 11.10 -7.98
C THR A 88 0.00 11.06 -7.90
N THR A 89 0.65 12.20 -8.13
CA THR A 89 2.10 12.37 -7.86
C THR A 89 2.44 12.12 -6.38
N SER A 90 1.52 12.41 -5.47
CA SER A 90 1.69 12.14 -4.04
C SER A 90 1.64 10.65 -3.71
N SER A 91 0.69 9.91 -4.28
CA SER A 91 0.65 8.44 -4.11
C SER A 91 1.88 7.78 -4.73
N TYR A 92 2.39 8.30 -5.86
CA TYR A 92 3.66 7.85 -6.44
C TYR A 92 4.82 8.00 -5.45
N ARG A 93 5.00 9.19 -4.86
CA ARG A 93 6.04 9.44 -3.85
C ARG A 93 5.88 8.52 -2.64
N TYR A 94 4.65 8.27 -2.21
CA TYR A 94 4.36 7.39 -1.07
C TYR A 94 4.76 5.93 -1.36
N ILE A 95 4.29 5.36 -2.47
CA ILE A 95 4.61 3.98 -2.85
C ILE A 95 6.12 3.81 -3.06
N ARG A 96 6.77 4.80 -3.67
CA ARG A 96 8.21 4.78 -3.86
C ARG A 96 8.99 4.78 -2.54
N ALA A 97 8.59 5.62 -1.59
CA ALA A 97 9.19 5.61 -0.25
C ALA A 97 9.00 4.25 0.45
N LYS A 98 7.84 3.61 0.29
CA LYS A 98 7.59 2.26 0.82
C LYS A 98 8.45 1.19 0.15
N LEU A 99 8.63 1.27 -1.16
CA LEU A 99 9.53 0.37 -1.89
C LEU A 99 10.98 0.52 -1.41
N GLU A 100 11.46 1.75 -1.20
CA GLU A 100 12.80 2.02 -0.66
C GLU A 100 12.95 1.50 0.78
N GLU A 101 11.94 1.68 1.64
CA GLU A 101 11.91 1.10 2.99
C GLU A 101 12.03 -0.44 2.94
N ILE A 102 11.23 -1.10 2.10
CA ILE A 102 11.23 -2.56 1.96
C ILE A 102 12.56 -3.09 1.42
N ARG A 103 13.10 -2.48 0.37
CA ARG A 103 14.41 -2.86 -0.17
C ARG A 103 15.52 -2.66 0.85
N GLY A 104 15.49 -1.57 1.62
CA GLY A 104 16.45 -1.33 2.69
C GLY A 104 16.43 -2.41 3.78
N ILE A 105 15.25 -2.96 4.09
CA ILE A 105 15.12 -4.10 5.01
C ILE A 105 15.76 -5.36 4.40
N THR A 106 15.46 -5.67 3.13
CA THR A 106 16.04 -6.82 2.42
C THR A 106 17.57 -6.75 2.34
N GLU A 107 18.12 -5.58 2.01
CA GLU A 107 19.57 -5.35 1.86
C GLU A 107 20.34 -5.45 3.17
N GLN A 108 19.74 -5.03 4.29
CA GLN A 108 20.39 -5.11 5.62
C GLN A 108 20.50 -6.55 6.14
N GLY A 109 19.90 -7.52 5.46
CA GLY A 109 20.02 -8.94 5.82
C GLY A 109 19.57 -9.19 7.25
N ILE A 110 18.58 -8.45 7.74
CA ILE A 110 17.92 -8.72 9.02
C ILE A 110 17.13 -10.02 8.82
N ASP A 111 17.86 -11.13 8.83
CA ASP A 111 17.38 -12.51 8.89
C ASP A 111 16.88 -12.76 10.30
N ASP A 112 15.82 -12.04 10.68
CA ASP A 112 15.00 -12.53 11.76
C ASP A 112 14.20 -13.69 11.16
N LYS A 113 14.79 -14.89 11.30
CA LYS A 113 14.41 -16.21 10.76
C LYS A 113 12.94 -16.62 10.99
N TYR A 114 12.15 -15.73 11.58
CA TYR A 114 10.77 -15.90 12.00
C TYR A 114 9.80 -14.82 11.53
N LEU A 115 10.23 -13.70 10.92
CA LEU A 115 9.30 -12.56 10.76
C LEU A 115 8.66 -12.39 9.37
N TYR A 116 9.35 -12.37 8.22
CA TYR A 116 8.67 -11.88 7.00
C TYR A 116 9.21 -12.49 5.69
N ARG A 117 8.38 -13.32 5.03
CA ARG A 117 8.82 -14.15 3.88
C ARG A 117 8.58 -13.54 2.49
N ASN A 118 7.81 -12.46 2.39
CA ASN A 118 7.32 -11.96 1.10
C ASN A 118 7.82 -10.55 0.74
N TYR A 119 8.89 -10.04 1.34
CA TYR A 119 9.38 -8.68 1.05
C TYR A 119 9.78 -8.48 -0.41
N GLU A 120 10.43 -9.47 -1.04
CA GLU A 120 10.75 -9.43 -2.47
C GLU A 120 9.48 -9.36 -3.33
N GLU A 121 8.49 -10.21 -3.05
CA GLU A 121 7.21 -10.22 -3.78
C GLU A 121 6.43 -8.90 -3.57
N VAL A 122 6.46 -8.34 -2.36
CA VAL A 122 5.88 -7.03 -2.09
C VAL A 122 6.61 -5.95 -2.90
N ALA A 123 7.94 -5.98 -2.94
CA ALA A 123 8.72 -5.02 -3.74
C ALA A 123 8.32 -5.07 -5.21
N ASP A 124 8.23 -6.27 -5.80
CA ASP A 124 7.80 -6.48 -7.19
C ASP A 124 6.40 -5.90 -7.45
N VAL A 125 5.46 -6.09 -6.52
CA VAL A 125 4.10 -5.53 -6.68
C VAL A 125 4.10 -4.00 -6.52
N LEU A 126 4.88 -3.44 -5.60
CA LEU A 126 5.01 -1.99 -5.47
C LEU A 126 5.64 -1.36 -6.72
N GLU A 127 6.59 -2.03 -7.37
CA GLU A 127 7.11 -1.62 -8.69
C GLU A 127 5.99 -1.60 -9.74
N GLY A 128 5.19 -2.67 -9.83
CA GLY A 128 4.03 -2.70 -10.71
C GLY A 128 3.03 -1.57 -10.44
N PHE A 129 2.81 -1.19 -9.18
CA PHE A 129 1.99 -0.04 -8.82
C PHE A 129 2.59 1.29 -9.29
N LEU A 130 3.91 1.45 -9.21
CA LEU A 130 4.59 2.63 -9.76
C LEU A 130 4.46 2.69 -11.28
N GLU A 131 4.56 1.55 -11.98
CA GLU A 131 4.38 1.48 -13.43
C GLU A 131 2.97 1.90 -13.86
N ILE A 132 1.92 1.53 -13.11
CA ILE A 132 0.54 1.98 -13.37
C ILE A 132 0.46 3.51 -13.32
N LEU A 133 1.06 4.12 -12.29
CA LEU A 133 1.09 5.58 -12.14
C LEU A 133 1.91 6.27 -13.23
N GLU A 134 3.06 5.69 -13.59
CA GLU A 134 3.92 6.19 -14.67
C GLU A 134 3.17 6.18 -16.00
N ALA A 135 2.56 5.05 -16.36
CA ALA A 135 1.76 4.92 -17.59
C ALA A 135 0.58 5.90 -17.62
N LYS A 136 -0.07 6.16 -16.47
CA LYS A 136 -1.13 7.16 -16.35
C LYS A 136 -0.62 8.57 -16.64
N TYR A 137 0.49 8.97 -16.04
CA TYR A 137 1.03 10.33 -16.14
C TYR A 137 1.79 10.57 -17.45
N ASP A 138 2.35 9.53 -18.06
CA ASP A 138 2.96 9.61 -19.40
C ASP A 138 1.92 9.97 -20.47
N LYS A 139 0.68 9.49 -20.35
CA LYS A 139 -0.45 9.93 -21.21
C LYS A 139 -0.69 11.45 -21.11
N MET A 140 -0.33 12.06 -19.99
CA MET A 140 -0.42 13.50 -19.73
C MET A 140 0.89 14.24 -20.05
N LYS A 141 1.90 13.55 -20.61
CA LYS A 141 3.26 14.07 -20.89
C LYS A 141 3.99 14.54 -19.63
N ILE A 142 3.68 13.95 -18.47
CA ILE A 142 4.34 14.24 -17.20
C ILE A 142 5.21 13.03 -16.84
N ASN A 143 6.53 13.22 -16.83
CA ASN A 143 7.47 12.16 -16.47
C ASN A 143 7.63 12.09 -14.94
N LEU A 144 7.04 11.09 -14.29
CA LEU A 144 7.15 10.91 -12.85
C LEU A 144 8.55 10.48 -12.41
N ARG A 145 9.21 9.60 -13.17
CA ARG A 145 10.57 9.12 -12.86
C ARG A 145 11.53 10.28 -12.71
N LYS A 146 11.61 11.17 -13.70
CA LYS A 146 12.55 12.30 -13.73
C LYS A 146 12.31 13.33 -12.62
N ASN A 147 11.08 13.43 -12.12
CA ASN A 147 10.73 14.41 -11.09
C ASN A 147 11.01 13.91 -9.68
N TYR A 148 11.23 12.60 -9.49
CA TYR A 148 11.36 11.96 -8.18
C TYR A 148 12.53 10.95 -8.08
N TYR A 149 13.31 10.77 -9.15
CA TYR A 149 14.66 10.17 -9.15
C TYR A 149 15.72 11.23 -8.90
#